data_AF-J0JCJ7-F1
#
_entry.id   AF-J0JCJ7-F1
#
_cell.length_a   1.000
_cell.length_b   1.000
_cell.length_c   1.000
_cell.angle_alpha   90.00
_cell.angle_beta   90.00
_cell.angle_gamma   90.00
#
_symmetry.space_group_name_H-M   'P 1'
#
loop_
_entity.id
_entity.type
_entity.pdbx_description
1 polymer ?
#
loop_
_entity_poly.entity_id
_entity_poly.type
_entity_poly.pdbx_seq_one_letter_code
_entity_poly.pdbx_strand_id
1 'polypeptide(L)'
;MVDSTASGNTSHVSYTEITNKLEGVPDSAQALLAQASTLINTINEACPYFHANNSNEANAPKFSTTTGKICGAFSQEISAIQKMITDAQELVNQTSVINSNEQSAQVGGNNGKPFNPFTDASFAQGMLANASAQAKMLDLSHQVGQAINPENLSGNFKNFVTGFLATCNNPSTAGTSGTQGSAPGTVTTQTFASGCAYVEQTITNLTNSIAHFGTQEQQIQQAENIADTLVNFKSRYSELGNTYNSITTALSSIPNAQSLQNAVSKKNNPYSPQGIETNYYLNQNSYNQIQTINQELGRNPFRKVGIVSSQTNNGAMNGIGIQVGYKQFFGQKRKWGARYYGFLITTMRLLNPAFQLSF
;
A
#
# COMPACT_ATOMS: atom_id res chain seq x y z
N MET A 1 1.40 33.07 -41.44
CA MET A 1 2.40 32.60 -42.42
C MET A 1 3.61 33.51 -42.29
N VAL A 2 4.80 32.93 -42.13
CA VAL A 2 6.08 33.65 -42.13
C VAL A 2 6.75 33.35 -43.46
N ASP A 3 7.17 34.39 -44.19
CA ASP A 3 7.82 34.25 -45.49
C ASP A 3 9.31 33.86 -45.36
N SER A 4 9.86 33.20 -46.38
CA SER A 4 11.28 32.82 -46.46
C SER A 4 12.23 34.02 -46.36
N THR A 5 11.78 35.21 -46.75
CA THR A 5 12.56 36.46 -46.72
C THR A 5 12.27 37.36 -45.51
N ALA A 6 11.39 36.94 -44.60
CA ALA A 6 11.04 37.73 -43.43
C ALA A 6 12.25 37.97 -42.51
N SER A 7 12.38 39.19 -41.97
CA SER A 7 13.44 39.53 -41.02
C SER A 7 13.37 38.64 -39.78
N GLY A 8 14.48 37.98 -39.43
CA GLY A 8 14.56 37.04 -38.31
C GLY A 8 14.26 35.57 -38.66
N ASN A 9 13.81 35.25 -39.89
CA ASN A 9 13.64 33.87 -40.33
C ASN A 9 15.00 33.24 -40.70
N THR A 10 15.54 32.39 -39.83
CA THR A 10 16.81 31.68 -40.04
C THR A 10 16.68 30.39 -40.85
N SER A 11 15.45 29.94 -41.14
CA SER A 11 15.21 28.71 -41.91
C SER A 11 15.27 28.90 -43.42
N HIS A 12 15.16 30.15 -43.90
CA HIS A 12 15.13 30.53 -45.32
C HIS A 12 14.03 29.83 -46.16
N VAL A 13 12.99 29.31 -45.50
CA VAL A 13 11.79 28.75 -46.13
C VAL A 13 10.54 29.36 -45.51
N SER A 14 9.46 29.47 -46.29
CA SER A 14 8.18 29.97 -45.77
C SER A 14 7.51 28.89 -44.92
N TYR A 15 6.93 29.27 -43.79
CA TYR A 15 6.27 28.34 -42.86
C TYR A 15 5.00 28.92 -42.25
N THR A 16 4.16 28.03 -41.70
CA THR A 16 2.97 28.41 -40.93
C THR A 16 3.16 27.98 -39.49
N GLU A 17 3.22 28.96 -38.59
CA GLU A 17 3.20 28.72 -37.15
C GLU A 17 1.75 28.66 -36.67
N ILE A 18 1.43 27.64 -35.89
CA ILE A 18 0.12 27.46 -35.27
C ILE A 18 0.28 27.56 -33.76
N THR A 19 -0.34 28.56 -33.15
CA THR A 19 -0.35 28.75 -31.70
C THR A 19 -1.65 28.24 -31.11
N ASN A 20 -1.56 27.27 -30.19
CA ASN A 20 -2.70 26.82 -29.41
C ASN A 20 -2.55 27.34 -27.97
N LYS A 21 -3.56 28.08 -27.50
CA LYS A 21 -3.65 28.54 -26.11
C LYS A 21 -4.89 27.92 -25.49
N LEU A 22 -4.69 27.17 -24.40
CA LEU A 22 -5.77 26.58 -23.63
C LEU A 22 -5.86 27.30 -22.30
N GLU A 23 -7.04 27.79 -21.95
CA GLU A 23 -7.33 28.42 -20.66
C GLU A 23 -8.28 27.52 -19.86
N GLY A 24 -8.12 27.50 -18.54
CA GLY A 24 -8.97 26.70 -17.66
C GLY A 24 -8.76 25.18 -17.77
N VAL A 25 -7.56 24.74 -18.15
CA VAL A 25 -7.20 23.32 -18.18
C VAL A 25 -7.22 22.76 -16.76
N PRO A 26 -7.96 21.67 -16.48
CA PRO A 26 -8.02 21.09 -15.14
C PRO A 26 -6.69 20.43 -14.75
N ASP A 27 -6.28 20.63 -13.49
CA ASP A 27 -5.03 20.15 -12.91
C ASP A 27 -5.22 19.10 -11.80
N SER A 28 -6.45 18.58 -11.66
CA SER A 28 -6.73 17.51 -10.71
C SER A 28 -5.96 16.23 -11.06
N ALA A 29 -5.64 15.41 -10.05
CA ALA A 29 -4.94 14.13 -10.27
C ALA A 29 -5.65 13.25 -11.32
N GLN A 30 -6.99 13.21 -11.29
CA GLN A 30 -7.79 12.47 -12.27
C GLN A 30 -7.59 13.02 -13.70
N ALA A 31 -7.59 14.35 -13.87
CA ALA A 31 -7.38 14.97 -15.18
C ALA A 31 -5.96 14.72 -15.71
N LEU A 32 -4.94 14.88 -14.86
CA LEU A 32 -3.54 14.66 -15.25
C LEU A 32 -3.25 13.18 -15.55
N LEU A 33 -3.81 12.24 -14.80
CA LEU A 33 -3.71 10.81 -15.10
C LEU A 33 -4.41 10.45 -16.41
N ALA A 34 -5.52 11.11 -16.75
CA ALA A 34 -6.16 10.94 -18.05
C ALA A 34 -5.25 11.44 -19.19
N GLN A 35 -4.58 12.58 -19.02
CA GLN A 35 -3.58 13.07 -19.99
C GLN A 35 -2.39 12.11 -20.14
N ALA A 36 -1.86 11.59 -19.02
CA ALA A 36 -0.79 10.60 -19.04
C ALA A 36 -1.22 9.31 -19.76
N SER A 37 -2.46 8.86 -19.53
CA SER A 37 -3.07 7.72 -20.21
C SER A 37 -3.18 7.96 -21.72
N THR A 38 -3.70 9.12 -22.13
CA THR A 38 -3.79 9.52 -23.54
C THR A 38 -2.41 9.53 -24.19
N LEU A 39 -1.39 10.09 -23.54
CA LEU A 39 -0.03 10.15 -24.06
C LEU A 39 0.55 8.76 -24.32
N ILE A 40 0.53 7.87 -23.31
CA ILE A 40 1.15 6.54 -23.46
C ILE A 40 0.37 5.66 -24.43
N ASN A 41 -0.97 5.74 -24.43
CA ASN A 41 -1.81 4.96 -25.33
C ASN A 41 -1.67 5.44 -26.77
N THR A 42 -1.59 6.76 -27.02
CA THR A 42 -1.34 7.29 -28.38
C THR A 42 -0.01 6.76 -28.92
N ILE A 43 1.05 6.74 -28.10
CA ILE A 43 2.35 6.19 -28.49
C ILE A 43 2.24 4.69 -28.81
N ASN A 44 1.55 3.94 -27.96
CA ASN A 44 1.39 2.50 -28.12
C ASN A 44 0.55 2.12 -29.35
N GLU A 45 -0.56 2.83 -29.58
CA GLU A 45 -1.50 2.58 -30.68
C GLU A 45 -0.93 3.02 -32.03
N ALA A 46 -0.31 4.20 -32.10
CA ALA A 46 0.35 4.66 -33.32
C ALA A 46 1.55 3.77 -33.68
N CYS A 47 2.21 3.19 -32.66
CA CYS A 47 3.37 2.30 -32.75
C CYS A 47 4.36 2.70 -33.87
N PRO A 48 4.92 3.93 -33.82
CA PRO A 48 5.72 4.44 -34.91
C PRO A 48 7.04 3.68 -35.05
N TYR A 49 7.58 3.72 -36.27
CA TYR A 49 8.98 3.36 -36.52
C TYR A 49 9.91 4.30 -35.75
N PHE A 50 10.98 3.75 -35.19
CA PHE A 50 12.07 4.53 -34.60
C PHE A 50 13.42 4.03 -35.09
N HIS A 51 14.36 4.97 -35.13
CA HIS A 51 15.77 4.72 -35.36
C HIS A 51 16.58 5.58 -34.38
N ALA A 52 17.45 4.95 -33.60
CA ALA A 52 18.27 5.60 -32.58
C ALA A 52 19.74 5.22 -32.75
N ASN A 53 20.63 6.18 -32.52
CA ASN A 53 22.06 5.94 -32.47
C ASN A 53 22.48 5.79 -31.00
N ASN A 54 23.14 4.69 -30.67
CA ASN A 54 23.78 4.53 -29.37
C ASN A 54 25.11 5.31 -29.34
N SER A 55 25.46 5.86 -28.18
CA SER A 55 26.76 6.49 -28.00
C SER A 55 27.91 5.48 -28.17
N ASN A 56 29.02 5.96 -28.73
CA ASN A 56 30.26 5.18 -28.85
C ASN A 56 31.05 5.11 -27.54
N GLU A 57 30.65 5.89 -26.53
CA GLU A 57 31.28 5.85 -25.20
C GLU A 57 31.09 4.49 -24.53
N ALA A 58 32.14 3.98 -23.89
CA ALA A 58 32.16 2.64 -23.31
C ALA A 58 31.11 2.45 -22.22
N ASN A 59 30.87 3.49 -21.41
CA ASN A 59 30.01 3.46 -20.23
C ASN A 59 28.67 4.18 -20.42
N ALA A 60 28.39 4.69 -21.63
CA ALA A 60 27.11 5.32 -21.90
C ALA A 60 25.99 4.28 -21.93
N PRO A 61 24.80 4.60 -21.38
CA PRO A 61 23.65 3.70 -21.47
C PRO A 61 23.25 3.52 -22.95
N LYS A 62 22.87 2.29 -23.31
CA LYS A 62 22.54 1.90 -24.69
C LYS A 62 21.16 1.25 -24.76
N PHE A 63 20.40 1.59 -25.79
CA PHE A 63 19.17 0.87 -26.09
C PHE A 63 19.49 -0.53 -26.56
N SER A 64 18.71 -1.51 -26.11
CA SER A 64 18.80 -2.91 -26.56
C SER A 64 18.40 -3.08 -28.02
N THR A 65 17.56 -2.20 -28.54
CA THR A 65 17.11 -2.18 -29.93
C THR A 65 17.23 -0.75 -30.46
N THR A 66 17.98 -0.57 -31.55
CA THR A 66 18.25 0.74 -32.16
C THR A 66 17.38 1.04 -33.38
N THR A 67 16.66 0.04 -33.90
CA THR A 67 15.76 0.20 -35.04
C THR A 67 14.58 -0.74 -34.87
N GLY A 68 13.37 -0.24 -35.06
CA GLY A 68 12.17 -1.06 -34.94
C GLY A 68 10.93 -0.20 -34.75
N LYS A 69 9.96 -0.74 -34.01
CA LYS A 69 8.72 -0.05 -33.66
C LYS A 69 8.64 0.19 -32.15
N ILE A 70 8.13 1.34 -31.73
CA ILE A 70 8.11 1.75 -30.32
C ILE A 70 7.35 0.74 -29.44
N CYS A 71 6.13 0.36 -29.83
CA CYS A 71 5.32 -0.61 -29.08
C CYS A 71 5.92 -2.03 -29.02
N GLY A 72 6.95 -2.32 -29.83
CA GLY A 72 7.69 -3.58 -29.77
C GLY A 72 8.88 -3.48 -28.84
N ALA A 73 9.81 -2.57 -29.16
CA ALA A 73 11.06 -2.40 -28.44
C ALA A 73 10.87 -1.97 -26.98
N PHE A 74 9.83 -1.20 -26.68
CA PHE A 74 9.53 -0.66 -25.35
C PHE A 74 8.24 -1.25 -24.75
N SER A 75 7.88 -2.47 -25.14
CA SER A 75 6.62 -3.11 -24.72
C SER A 75 6.51 -3.31 -23.20
N GLN A 76 7.62 -3.63 -22.52
CA GLN A 76 7.65 -3.82 -21.08
C GLN A 76 7.47 -2.48 -20.34
N GLU A 77 8.18 -1.45 -20.80
CA GLU A 77 8.12 -0.09 -20.27
C GLU A 77 6.71 0.50 -20.42
N ILE A 78 6.12 0.38 -21.61
CA ILE A 78 4.75 0.84 -21.88
C ILE A 78 3.75 0.12 -20.97
N SER A 79 3.87 -1.21 -20.85
CA SER A 79 2.97 -2.00 -20.01
C SER A 79 3.07 -1.60 -18.53
N ALA A 80 4.29 -1.37 -18.03
CA ALA A 80 4.50 -0.92 -16.65
C ALA A 80 3.88 0.47 -16.41
N ILE A 81 4.10 1.43 -17.32
CA ILE A 81 3.54 2.78 -17.22
C ILE A 81 2.01 2.74 -17.29
N GLN A 82 1.42 1.94 -18.18
CA GLN A 82 -0.04 1.76 -18.27
C GLN A 82 -0.61 1.19 -16.97
N LYS A 83 0.04 0.19 -16.38
CA LYS A 83 -0.37 -0.36 -15.08
C LYS A 83 -0.28 0.71 -13.98
N MET A 84 0.83 1.45 -13.89
CA MET A 84 1.00 2.52 -12.91
C MET A 84 -0.10 3.57 -13.01
N ILE A 85 -0.46 4.00 -14.24
CA ILE A 85 -1.54 4.96 -14.46
C ILE A 85 -2.87 4.39 -14.00
N THR A 86 -3.15 3.12 -14.33
CA THR A 86 -4.40 2.45 -13.95
C THR A 86 -4.52 2.31 -12.43
N ASP A 87 -3.47 1.85 -11.76
CA ASP A 87 -3.43 1.71 -10.30
C ASP A 87 -3.60 3.09 -9.62
N ALA A 88 -2.95 4.13 -10.14
CA ALA A 88 -3.07 5.49 -9.62
C ALA A 88 -4.48 6.09 -9.84
N GLN A 89 -5.14 5.77 -10.97
CA GLN A 89 -6.54 6.16 -11.20
C GLN A 89 -7.47 5.46 -10.21
N GLU A 90 -7.27 4.17 -9.97
CA GLU A 90 -8.05 3.41 -8.99
C GLU A 90 -7.84 3.93 -7.56
N LEU A 91 -6.61 4.33 -7.23
CA LEU A 91 -6.26 4.98 -5.97
C LEU A 91 -7.03 6.29 -5.81
N VAL A 92 -7.01 7.16 -6.82
CA VAL A 92 -7.73 8.45 -6.77
C VAL A 92 -9.23 8.23 -6.60
N ASN A 93 -9.81 7.20 -7.21
CA ASN A 93 -11.23 6.87 -7.05
C ASN A 93 -11.61 6.54 -5.60
N GLN A 94 -10.69 5.97 -4.80
CA GLN A 94 -10.94 5.68 -3.38
C GLN A 94 -11.15 6.95 -2.55
N THR A 95 -10.63 8.10 -2.99
CA THR A 95 -10.80 9.39 -2.29
C THR A 95 -12.27 9.74 -2.08
N SER A 96 -13.13 9.43 -3.06
CA SER A 96 -14.58 9.68 -2.95
C SER A 96 -15.25 8.82 -1.87
N VAL A 97 -14.79 7.58 -1.69
CA VAL A 97 -15.29 6.65 -0.67
C VAL A 97 -14.92 7.15 0.72
N ILE A 98 -13.68 7.63 0.90
CA ILE A 98 -13.22 8.20 2.17
C ILE A 98 -14.04 9.45 2.53
N ASN A 99 -14.20 10.37 1.58
CA ASN A 99 -14.95 11.62 1.79
C ASN A 99 -16.44 11.37 2.09
N SER A 100 -17.04 10.34 1.49
CA SER A 100 -18.45 10.01 1.73
C SER A 100 -18.69 9.31 3.09
N ASN A 101 -17.62 8.85 3.75
CA ASN A 101 -17.68 8.06 4.99
C ASN A 101 -16.84 8.71 6.09
N GLU A 102 -17.01 10.01 6.34
CA GLU A 102 -16.28 10.73 7.38
C GLU A 102 -16.46 10.11 8.77
N GLN A 103 -15.39 10.09 9.57
CA GLN A 103 -15.36 9.51 10.92
C GLN A 103 -15.38 10.58 12.03
N SER A 104 -16.03 11.72 11.78
CA SER A 104 -16.06 12.88 12.69
C SER A 104 -17.12 12.77 13.79
N ALA A 105 -18.12 11.89 13.62
CA ALA A 105 -19.19 11.68 14.59
C ALA A 105 -18.72 10.88 15.81
N GLN A 106 -19.19 11.26 17.00
CA GLN A 106 -18.99 10.45 18.21
C GLN A 106 -19.86 9.19 18.15
N VAL A 107 -19.28 8.05 18.51
CA VAL A 107 -19.96 6.76 18.58
C VAL A 107 -20.15 6.32 20.03
N GLY A 108 -21.28 5.69 20.34
CA GLY A 108 -21.61 5.19 21.68
C GLY A 108 -23.10 5.19 21.98
N GLY A 109 -23.48 4.57 23.10
CA GLY A 109 -24.87 4.57 23.54
C GLY A 109 -25.31 5.98 23.95
N ASN A 110 -26.39 6.47 23.35
CA ASN A 110 -26.98 7.75 23.70
C ASN A 110 -27.77 7.66 25.01
N ASN A 111 -27.82 8.76 25.77
CA ASN A 111 -28.66 8.94 26.96
C ASN A 111 -28.37 7.95 28.11
N GLY A 112 -27.09 7.62 28.33
CA GLY A 112 -26.65 6.78 29.46
C GLY A 112 -26.88 5.27 29.28
N LYS A 113 -27.33 4.84 28.09
CA LYS A 113 -27.45 3.41 27.76
C LYS A 113 -26.08 2.81 27.43
N PRO A 114 -25.76 1.60 27.93
CA PRO A 114 -24.57 0.87 27.48
C PRO A 114 -24.64 0.57 25.97
N PHE A 115 -23.49 0.61 25.30
CA PHE A 115 -23.39 0.30 23.87
C PHE A 115 -23.66 -1.18 23.61
N ASN A 116 -24.60 -1.47 22.71
CA ASN A 116 -24.92 -2.81 22.24
C ASN A 116 -24.41 -3.01 20.79
N PRO A 117 -23.38 -3.85 20.57
CA PRO A 117 -22.80 -4.05 19.23
C PRO A 117 -23.75 -4.73 18.23
N PHE A 118 -24.83 -5.37 18.69
CA PHE A 118 -25.82 -5.98 17.80
C PHE A 118 -26.80 -4.96 17.20
N THR A 119 -26.99 -3.80 17.83
CA THR A 119 -28.03 -2.82 17.45
C THR A 119 -27.49 -1.42 17.20
N ASP A 120 -26.40 -1.03 17.87
CA ASP A 120 -25.93 0.37 17.92
C ASP A 120 -24.75 0.62 16.97
N ALA A 121 -24.42 -0.35 16.10
CA ALA A 121 -23.23 -0.36 15.26
C ALA A 121 -23.48 -0.03 13.78
N SER A 122 -24.57 0.68 13.45
CA SER A 122 -24.88 1.04 12.05
C SER A 122 -23.78 1.87 11.36
N PHE A 123 -23.02 2.65 12.14
CA PHE A 123 -21.87 3.41 11.66
C PHE A 123 -20.72 2.51 11.14
N ALA A 124 -20.66 1.26 11.58
CA ALA A 124 -19.55 0.36 11.28
C ALA A 124 -19.43 0.05 9.78
N GLN A 125 -20.54 0.11 9.03
CA GLN A 125 -20.49 -0.07 7.57
C GLN A 125 -19.70 1.04 6.88
N GLY A 126 -19.93 2.31 7.28
CA GLY A 126 -19.19 3.45 6.75
C GLY A 126 -17.75 3.47 7.25
N MET A 127 -17.53 3.09 8.52
CA MET A 127 -16.19 2.93 9.09
C MET A 127 -15.38 1.87 8.32
N LEU A 128 -15.99 0.74 7.97
CA LEU A 128 -15.36 -0.33 7.18
C LEU A 128 -15.02 0.16 5.77
N ALA A 129 -15.99 0.78 5.08
CA ALA A 129 -15.76 1.32 3.73
C ALA A 129 -14.63 2.36 3.72
N ASN A 130 -14.55 3.22 4.74
CA ASN A 130 -13.48 4.19 4.88
C ASN A 130 -12.11 3.51 5.11
N ALA A 131 -12.03 2.59 6.07
CA ALA A 131 -10.78 1.90 6.40
C ALA A 131 -10.27 1.05 5.23
N SER A 132 -11.13 0.27 4.59
CA SER A 132 -10.76 -0.54 3.42
C SER A 132 -10.35 0.32 2.23
N ALA A 133 -10.98 1.49 2.03
CA ALA A 133 -10.55 2.44 0.99
C ALA A 133 -9.14 2.99 1.27
N GLN A 134 -8.83 3.35 2.52
CA GLN A 134 -7.49 3.79 2.90
C GLN A 134 -6.43 2.68 2.72
N ALA A 135 -6.76 1.44 3.14
CA ALA A 135 -5.88 0.28 2.95
C ALA A 135 -5.59 0.04 1.47
N LYS A 136 -6.64 0.11 0.63
CA LYS A 136 -6.52 -0.03 -0.82
C LYS A 136 -5.69 1.08 -1.47
N MET A 137 -5.79 2.32 -1.01
CA MET A 137 -4.91 3.41 -1.49
C MET A 137 -3.44 3.15 -1.17
N LEU A 138 -3.15 2.63 0.03
CA LEU A 138 -1.78 2.28 0.42
C LEU A 138 -1.25 1.15 -0.47
N ASP A 139 -2.01 0.08 -0.64
CA ASP A 139 -1.64 -1.06 -1.49
C ASP A 139 -1.39 -0.63 -2.94
N LEU A 140 -2.29 0.16 -3.54
CA LEU A 140 -2.09 0.69 -4.90
C LEU A 140 -0.86 1.61 -5.00
N SER A 141 -0.57 2.41 -3.97
CA SER A 141 0.65 3.23 -3.91
C SER A 141 1.91 2.36 -3.93
N HIS A 142 1.90 1.24 -3.19
CA HIS A 142 2.98 0.25 -3.23
C HIS A 142 3.12 -0.36 -4.62
N GLN A 143 2.02 -0.78 -5.25
CA GLN A 143 2.03 -1.39 -6.59
C GLN A 143 2.61 -0.44 -7.64
N VAL A 144 2.22 0.85 -7.63
CA VAL A 144 2.79 1.88 -8.51
C VAL A 144 4.30 2.00 -8.33
N GLY A 145 4.78 2.04 -7.09
CA GLY A 145 6.22 2.11 -6.80
C GLY A 145 6.97 0.86 -7.24
N GLN A 146 6.42 -0.33 -6.97
CA GLN A 146 7.03 -1.61 -7.31
C GLN A 146 7.14 -1.84 -8.82
N ALA A 147 6.19 -1.34 -9.60
CA ALA A 147 6.16 -1.50 -11.06
C ALA A 147 7.37 -0.86 -11.76
N ILE A 148 8.01 0.14 -11.15
CA ILE A 148 9.10 0.91 -11.77
C ILE A 148 10.39 0.96 -10.93
N ASN A 149 10.37 0.47 -9.68
CA ASN A 149 11.56 0.46 -8.83
C ASN A 149 12.66 -0.45 -9.44
N PRO A 150 13.86 0.08 -9.81
CA PRO A 150 14.95 -0.69 -10.39
C PRO A 150 15.46 -1.88 -9.57
N GLU A 151 15.19 -1.90 -8.26
CA GLU A 151 15.52 -3.02 -7.37
C GLU A 151 14.71 -4.29 -7.70
N ASN A 152 13.49 -4.12 -8.21
CA ASN A 152 12.58 -5.20 -8.58
C ASN A 152 12.64 -5.56 -10.08
N LEU A 153 13.39 -4.78 -10.87
CA LEU A 153 13.52 -4.96 -12.31
C LEU A 153 14.77 -5.75 -12.66
N SER A 154 14.79 -6.32 -13.87
CA SER A 154 15.96 -7.01 -14.42
C SER A 154 16.10 -6.76 -15.92
N GLY A 155 17.27 -7.12 -16.47
CA GLY A 155 17.54 -7.06 -17.91
C GLY A 155 17.41 -5.66 -18.53
N ASN A 156 16.88 -5.61 -19.75
CA ASN A 156 16.78 -4.39 -20.55
C ASN A 156 15.89 -3.33 -19.88
N PHE A 157 14.79 -3.75 -19.23
CA PHE A 157 13.89 -2.82 -18.58
C PHE A 157 14.56 -2.10 -17.40
N LYS A 158 15.33 -2.83 -16.57
CA LYS A 158 16.15 -2.20 -15.52
C LYS A 158 17.12 -1.17 -16.10
N ASN A 159 17.82 -1.54 -17.16
CA ASN A 159 18.79 -0.65 -17.82
C ASN A 159 18.11 0.58 -18.44
N PHE A 160 16.91 0.42 -18.98
CA PHE A 160 16.11 1.53 -19.48
C PHE A 160 15.78 2.51 -18.35
N VAL A 161 15.31 1.98 -17.22
CA VAL A 161 14.94 2.83 -16.08
C VAL A 161 16.15 3.56 -15.53
N THR A 162 17.24 2.85 -15.20
CA THR A 162 18.42 3.47 -14.56
C THR A 162 19.25 4.33 -15.51
N GLY A 163 19.36 3.94 -16.78
CA GLY A 163 20.19 4.63 -17.76
C GLY A 163 19.51 5.81 -18.45
N PHE A 164 18.17 5.80 -18.55
CA PHE A 164 17.44 6.79 -19.35
C PHE A 164 16.28 7.42 -18.57
N LEU A 165 15.30 6.64 -18.12
CA LEU A 165 14.06 7.19 -17.55
C LEU A 165 14.30 7.96 -16.24
N ALA A 166 15.21 7.46 -15.41
CA ALA A 166 15.52 8.00 -14.10
C ALA A 166 16.62 9.07 -14.11
N THR A 167 17.13 9.46 -15.29
CA THR A 167 18.22 10.44 -15.44
C THR A 167 17.71 11.78 -15.99
N CYS A 168 18.55 12.81 -15.92
CA CYS A 168 18.32 14.06 -16.62
C CYS A 168 19.65 14.65 -17.13
N ASN A 169 19.66 15.02 -18.40
CA ASN A 169 20.81 15.62 -19.08
C ASN A 169 20.77 17.15 -19.08
N ASN A 170 19.66 17.76 -18.65
CA ASN A 170 19.54 19.22 -18.60
C ASN A 170 20.62 19.81 -17.68
N PRO A 171 21.29 20.90 -18.08
CA PRO A 171 22.25 21.57 -17.20
C PRO A 171 21.53 22.14 -15.98
N SER A 172 22.20 22.13 -14.82
CA SER A 172 21.69 22.80 -13.62
C SER A 172 21.49 24.30 -13.87
N THR A 173 20.31 24.78 -13.52
CA THR A 173 19.98 26.22 -13.51
C THR A 173 20.48 26.92 -12.25
N ALA A 174 21.08 26.19 -11.29
CA ALA A 174 21.52 26.69 -9.99
C ALA A 174 23.01 27.08 -9.94
N GLY A 175 23.71 27.13 -11.08
CA GLY A 175 25.13 27.48 -11.15
C GLY A 175 26.08 26.42 -10.55
N THR A 176 25.55 25.27 -10.16
CA THR A 176 26.32 24.09 -9.76
C THR A 176 26.61 23.22 -10.98
N SER A 177 27.80 22.65 -11.11
CA SER A 177 28.24 21.84 -12.26
C SER A 177 27.55 20.46 -12.40
N GLY A 178 26.35 20.30 -11.86
CA GLY A 178 25.55 19.07 -11.92
C GLY A 178 24.48 19.09 -13.02
N THR A 179 24.01 17.91 -13.42
CA THR A 179 22.93 17.71 -14.41
C THR A 179 21.53 17.57 -13.77
N GLN A 180 21.44 17.70 -12.44
CA GLN A 180 20.20 17.58 -11.70
C GLN A 180 19.89 18.93 -11.04
N GLY A 181 19.01 19.72 -11.66
CA GLY A 181 18.68 21.06 -11.13
C GLY A 181 17.68 21.90 -11.93
N SER A 182 17.29 21.52 -13.15
CA SER A 182 16.26 22.25 -13.90
C SER A 182 14.87 21.99 -13.32
N ALA A 183 14.02 23.02 -13.25
CA ALA A 183 12.65 22.90 -12.73
C ALA A 183 11.83 21.82 -13.48
N PRO A 184 10.84 21.17 -12.83
CA PRO A 184 9.94 20.23 -13.48
C PRO A 184 9.28 20.84 -14.74
N GLY A 185 9.19 20.05 -15.81
CA GLY A 185 8.62 20.50 -17.09
C GLY A 185 9.57 21.32 -17.98
N THR A 186 10.86 21.44 -17.61
CA THR A 186 11.85 22.14 -18.45
C THR A 186 12.33 21.28 -19.61
N VAL A 187 12.21 21.79 -20.83
CA VAL A 187 12.76 21.18 -22.05
C VAL A 187 13.92 22.02 -22.57
N THR A 188 15.04 21.36 -22.84
CA THR A 188 16.25 21.95 -23.41
C THR A 188 16.72 21.14 -24.62
N THR A 189 17.75 21.61 -25.31
CA THR A 189 18.40 20.85 -26.39
C THR A 189 19.09 19.56 -25.92
N GLN A 190 19.26 19.37 -24.60
CA GLN A 190 19.88 18.18 -24.02
C GLN A 190 18.87 17.20 -23.41
N THR A 191 17.57 17.54 -23.34
CA THR A 191 16.56 16.69 -22.68
C THR A 191 16.45 15.30 -23.31
N PHE A 192 16.69 15.19 -24.62
CA PHE A 192 16.56 13.94 -25.36
C PHE A 192 17.41 12.81 -24.74
N ALA A 193 16.91 11.58 -24.85
CA ALA A 193 17.52 10.37 -24.27
C ALA A 193 17.72 10.42 -22.73
N SER A 194 16.98 11.28 -22.03
CA SER A 194 16.85 11.26 -20.57
C SER A 194 15.42 11.57 -20.16
N GLY A 195 14.99 11.11 -18.97
CA GLY A 195 13.62 11.29 -18.51
C GLY A 195 13.27 12.71 -18.09
N CYS A 196 14.20 13.40 -17.40
CA CYS A 196 14.02 14.78 -16.90
C CYS A 196 12.66 15.06 -16.20
N ALA A 197 12.13 14.04 -15.52
CA ALA A 197 10.84 14.07 -14.84
C ALA A 197 10.94 13.67 -13.36
N TYR A 198 12.16 13.75 -12.78
CA TYR A 198 12.41 13.43 -11.37
C TYR A 198 11.97 12.00 -10.96
N VAL A 199 12.07 11.03 -11.88
CA VAL A 199 11.57 9.66 -11.65
C VAL A 199 12.30 9.00 -10.47
N GLU A 200 13.63 9.05 -10.41
CA GLU A 200 14.41 8.50 -9.28
C GLU A 200 14.01 9.10 -7.93
N GLN A 201 13.93 10.43 -7.88
CA GLN A 201 13.57 11.15 -6.66
C GLN A 201 12.13 10.83 -6.25
N THR A 202 11.21 10.71 -7.21
CA THR A 202 9.80 10.39 -6.94
C THR A 202 9.66 8.96 -6.41
N ILE A 203 10.38 7.99 -6.97
CA ILE A 203 10.44 6.61 -6.46
C ILE A 203 10.95 6.63 -5.01
N THR A 204 12.05 7.32 -4.75
CA THR A 204 12.65 7.43 -3.41
C THR A 204 11.68 8.07 -2.42
N ASN A 205 11.03 9.17 -2.80
CA ASN A 205 10.06 9.87 -1.97
C ASN A 205 8.82 9.00 -1.69
N LEU A 206 8.34 8.24 -2.67
CA LEU A 206 7.23 7.31 -2.50
C LEU A 206 7.59 6.20 -1.52
N THR A 207 8.74 5.55 -1.69
CA THR A 207 9.25 4.53 -0.76
C THR A 207 9.39 5.07 0.66
N ASN A 208 9.95 6.28 0.80
CA ASN A 208 10.07 6.93 2.10
C ASN A 208 8.70 7.26 2.70
N SER A 209 7.76 7.78 1.91
CA SER A 209 6.40 8.10 2.37
C SER A 209 5.69 6.85 2.88
N ILE A 210 5.79 5.76 2.14
CA ILE A 210 5.26 4.44 2.51
C ILE A 210 5.89 3.96 3.83
N ALA A 211 7.21 4.00 3.96
CA ALA A 211 7.90 3.54 5.17
C ALA A 211 7.48 4.35 6.42
N HIS A 212 7.25 5.66 6.27
CA HIS A 212 6.76 6.53 7.35
C HIS A 212 5.26 6.33 7.63
N PHE A 213 4.51 5.66 6.76
CA PHE A 213 3.09 5.39 6.94
C PHE A 213 2.80 4.16 7.82
N GLY A 214 3.83 3.42 8.26
CA GLY A 214 3.64 2.16 9.01
C GLY A 214 2.83 2.31 10.30
N THR A 215 2.86 3.48 10.96
CA THR A 215 1.98 3.73 12.13
C THR A 215 0.50 3.87 11.75
N GLN A 216 0.23 4.51 10.62
CA GLN A 216 -1.12 4.73 10.09
C GLN A 216 -1.67 3.45 9.48
N GLU A 217 -0.84 2.66 8.80
CA GLU A 217 -1.19 1.33 8.30
C GLU A 217 -1.72 0.43 9.42
N GLN A 218 -1.03 0.37 10.56
CA GLN A 218 -1.49 -0.40 11.72
C GLN A 218 -2.84 0.11 12.26
N GLN A 219 -3.05 1.43 12.25
CA GLN A 219 -4.32 2.03 12.69
C GLN A 219 -5.45 1.74 11.70
N ILE A 220 -5.19 1.79 10.39
CA ILE A 220 -6.15 1.44 9.34
C ILE A 220 -6.55 -0.02 9.49
N GLN A 221 -5.59 -0.93 9.65
CA GLN A 221 -5.88 -2.35 9.83
C GLN A 221 -6.69 -2.62 11.11
N GLN A 222 -6.38 -1.92 12.20
CA GLN A 222 -7.17 -2.00 13.43
C GLN A 222 -8.60 -1.50 13.21
N ALA A 223 -8.76 -0.37 12.52
CA ALA A 223 -10.07 0.19 12.21
C ALA A 223 -10.89 -0.75 11.31
N GLU A 224 -10.27 -1.33 10.29
CA GLU A 224 -10.90 -2.30 9.40
C GLU A 224 -11.36 -3.56 10.16
N ASN A 225 -10.50 -4.14 10.99
CA ASN A 225 -10.84 -5.31 11.79
C ASN A 225 -11.98 -5.04 12.79
N ILE A 226 -11.95 -3.87 13.45
CA ILE A 226 -13.01 -3.44 14.38
C ILE A 226 -14.32 -3.25 13.61
N ALA A 227 -14.28 -2.57 12.47
CA ALA A 227 -15.46 -2.29 11.67
C ALA A 227 -16.07 -3.57 11.08
N ASP A 228 -15.27 -4.49 10.52
CA ASP A 228 -15.75 -5.81 10.08
C ASP A 228 -16.37 -6.57 11.23
N THR A 229 -15.73 -6.55 12.41
CA THR A 229 -16.26 -7.22 13.60
C THR A 229 -17.60 -6.65 14.00
N LEU A 230 -17.79 -5.33 13.94
CA LEU A 230 -19.04 -4.68 14.31
C LEU A 230 -20.14 -4.92 13.27
N VAL A 231 -19.82 -4.85 11.97
CA VAL A 231 -20.75 -5.17 10.87
C VAL A 231 -21.23 -6.63 10.99
N ASN A 232 -20.31 -7.54 11.28
CA ASN A 232 -20.54 -8.98 11.30
C ASN A 232 -20.61 -9.56 12.73
N PHE A 233 -21.00 -8.76 13.72
CA PHE A 233 -20.79 -9.06 15.15
C PHE A 233 -21.34 -10.42 15.58
N LYS A 234 -22.59 -10.73 15.20
CA LYS A 234 -23.21 -12.03 15.51
C LYS A 234 -22.41 -13.20 14.94
N SER A 235 -21.94 -13.07 13.70
CA SER A 235 -21.16 -14.10 13.03
C SER A 235 -19.79 -14.26 13.69
N ARG A 236 -19.06 -13.16 13.91
CA ARG A 236 -17.72 -13.15 14.52
C ARG A 236 -17.73 -13.65 15.97
N TYR A 237 -18.78 -13.32 16.71
CA TYR A 237 -18.99 -13.82 18.06
C TYR A 237 -19.28 -15.33 18.08
N SER A 238 -20.05 -15.85 17.11
CA SER A 238 -20.23 -17.29 16.94
C SER A 238 -18.94 -17.99 16.52
N GLU A 239 -18.16 -17.37 15.64
CA GLU A 239 -16.86 -17.86 15.18
C GLU A 239 -15.89 -18.03 16.35
N LEU A 240 -15.81 -17.05 17.27
CA LEU A 240 -15.04 -17.17 18.51
C LEU A 240 -15.44 -18.41 19.34
N GLY A 241 -16.75 -18.69 19.43
CA GLY A 241 -17.25 -19.88 20.10
C GLY A 241 -16.85 -21.19 19.41
N ASN A 242 -16.86 -21.20 18.08
CA ASN A 242 -16.39 -22.34 17.30
C ASN A 242 -14.88 -22.56 17.46
N THR A 243 -14.08 -21.49 17.43
CA THR A 243 -12.63 -21.54 17.68
C THR A 243 -12.33 -22.08 19.08
N TYR A 244 -13.08 -21.67 20.10
CA TYR A 244 -12.98 -22.23 21.45
C TYR A 244 -13.20 -23.75 21.47
N ASN A 245 -14.24 -24.23 20.78
CA ASN A 245 -14.55 -25.66 20.69
C ASN A 245 -13.41 -26.42 19.99
N SER A 246 -12.92 -25.89 18.86
CA SER A 246 -11.78 -26.47 18.13
C SER A 246 -10.51 -26.55 18.99
N ILE A 247 -10.18 -25.48 19.74
CA ILE A 247 -9.02 -25.48 20.65
C ILE A 247 -9.20 -26.53 21.75
N THR A 248 -10.39 -26.64 22.33
CA THR A 248 -10.68 -27.62 23.38
C THR A 248 -10.52 -29.06 22.85
N THR A 249 -11.04 -29.34 21.65
CA THR A 249 -10.84 -30.64 20.98
C THR A 249 -9.36 -30.92 20.72
N ALA A 250 -8.62 -29.93 20.22
CA ALA A 250 -7.19 -30.07 19.98
C ALA A 250 -6.42 -30.36 21.29
N LEU A 251 -6.67 -29.60 22.36
CA LEU A 251 -6.04 -29.82 23.67
C LEU A 251 -6.36 -31.19 24.26
N SER A 252 -7.57 -31.70 24.08
CA SER A 252 -7.96 -33.04 24.55
C SER A 252 -7.22 -34.18 23.84
N SER A 253 -6.68 -33.91 22.65
CA SER A 253 -5.94 -34.88 21.83
C SER A 253 -4.43 -34.89 22.10
N ILE A 254 -3.91 -33.96 22.93
CA ILE A 254 -2.48 -33.88 23.25
C ILE A 254 -2.18 -34.78 24.46
N PRO A 255 -1.26 -35.74 24.35
CA PRO A 255 -0.90 -36.61 25.46
C PRO A 255 -0.22 -35.82 26.60
N ASN A 256 -0.50 -36.21 27.85
CA ASN A 256 0.06 -35.60 29.07
C ASN A 256 -0.19 -34.08 29.22
N ALA A 257 -1.19 -33.52 28.54
CA ALA A 257 -1.49 -32.09 28.54
C ALA A 257 -2.51 -31.65 29.61
N GLN A 258 -2.61 -32.36 30.74
CA GLN A 258 -3.65 -32.09 31.76
C GLN A 258 -3.53 -30.67 32.33
N SER A 259 -2.30 -30.17 32.51
CA SER A 259 -2.01 -28.81 32.96
C SER A 259 -2.34 -27.73 31.91
N LEU A 260 -2.52 -28.13 30.64
CA LEU A 260 -2.81 -27.23 29.52
C LEU A 260 -4.31 -27.16 29.19
N GLN A 261 -5.14 -28.03 29.78
CA GLN A 261 -6.59 -28.05 29.53
C GLN A 261 -7.29 -26.75 29.95
N ASN A 262 -6.69 -25.97 30.86
CA ASN A 262 -7.19 -24.67 31.29
C ASN A 262 -6.68 -23.51 30.41
N ALA A 263 -6.02 -23.79 29.27
CA ALA A 263 -5.50 -22.76 28.38
C ALA A 263 -6.60 -21.83 27.87
N VAL A 264 -7.80 -22.37 27.59
CA VAL A 264 -9.00 -21.60 27.30
C VAL A 264 -10.10 -21.93 28.30
N SER A 265 -10.91 -20.95 28.66
CA SER A 265 -12.12 -21.17 29.46
C SER A 265 -13.23 -20.19 29.06
N LYS A 266 -14.48 -20.49 29.44
CA LYS A 266 -15.62 -19.61 29.21
C LYS A 266 -16.51 -19.49 30.45
N LYS A 267 -17.19 -18.36 30.61
CA LYS A 267 -18.16 -18.11 31.69
C LYS A 267 -19.42 -17.47 31.13
N ASN A 268 -20.58 -17.98 31.55
CA ASN A 268 -21.86 -17.41 31.17
C ASN A 268 -22.19 -16.16 32.02
N ASN A 269 -22.74 -15.13 31.39
CA ASN A 269 -23.18 -13.87 31.96
C ASN A 269 -24.53 -13.47 31.33
N PRO A 270 -25.66 -14.03 31.84
CA PRO A 270 -26.98 -13.75 31.30
C PRO A 270 -27.46 -12.30 31.50
N TYR A 271 -26.75 -11.51 32.33
CA TYR A 271 -27.11 -10.12 32.65
C TYR A 271 -26.33 -9.09 31.84
N SER A 272 -25.68 -9.51 30.74
CA SER A 272 -24.87 -8.61 29.91
C SER A 272 -25.75 -7.56 29.23
N PRO A 273 -25.59 -6.25 29.55
CA PRO A 273 -26.38 -5.19 28.92
C PRO A 273 -26.03 -4.98 27.44
N GLN A 274 -24.97 -5.63 26.96
CA GLN A 274 -24.47 -5.55 25.58
C GLN A 274 -24.89 -6.77 24.75
N GLY A 275 -25.65 -7.72 25.32
CA GLY A 275 -26.02 -8.98 24.66
C GLY A 275 -24.88 -9.99 24.51
N ILE A 276 -23.73 -9.75 25.15
CA ILE A 276 -22.59 -10.67 25.15
C ILE A 276 -22.74 -11.62 26.35
N GLU A 277 -23.40 -12.75 26.12
CA GLU A 277 -23.77 -13.69 27.19
C GLU A 277 -22.61 -14.62 27.61
N THR A 278 -21.57 -14.78 26.81
CA THR A 278 -20.45 -15.70 27.08
C THR A 278 -19.14 -14.95 27.03
N ASN A 279 -18.44 -14.93 28.17
CA ASN A 279 -17.10 -14.38 28.30
C ASN A 279 -16.09 -15.49 28.05
N TYR A 280 -15.18 -15.29 27.10
CA TYR A 280 -14.07 -16.20 26.81
C TYR A 280 -12.78 -15.68 27.47
N TYR A 281 -11.97 -16.60 27.99
CA TYR A 281 -10.72 -16.29 28.68
C TYR A 281 -9.58 -17.16 28.17
N LEU A 282 -8.38 -16.59 28.16
CA LEU A 282 -7.13 -17.27 27.85
C LEU A 282 -6.26 -17.29 29.11
N ASN A 283 -5.76 -18.47 29.49
CA ASN A 283 -4.75 -18.58 30.54
C ASN A 283 -3.36 -18.34 29.94
N GLN A 284 -2.79 -17.17 30.26
CA GLN A 284 -1.51 -16.75 29.69
C GLN A 284 -0.36 -17.72 30.02
N ASN A 285 -0.36 -18.35 31.20
CA ASN A 285 0.71 -19.27 31.59
C ASN A 285 0.68 -20.54 30.72
N SER A 286 -0.50 -21.13 30.56
CA SER A 286 -0.68 -22.32 29.70
C SER A 286 -0.43 -21.99 28.23
N TYR A 287 -0.85 -20.80 27.77
CA TYR A 287 -0.55 -20.32 26.42
C TYR A 287 0.97 -20.19 26.17
N ASN A 288 1.70 -19.55 27.09
CA ASN A 288 3.15 -19.39 26.98
C ASN A 288 3.86 -20.75 26.97
N GLN A 289 3.41 -21.70 27.80
CA GLN A 289 3.95 -23.07 27.79
C GLN A 289 3.73 -23.77 26.45
N ILE A 290 2.52 -23.68 25.87
CA ILE A 290 2.22 -24.22 24.54
C ILE A 290 3.12 -23.57 23.48
N GLN A 291 3.36 -22.26 23.57
CA GLN A 291 4.21 -21.54 22.62
C GLN A 291 5.67 -22.02 22.69
N THR A 292 6.22 -22.19 23.91
CA THR A 292 7.57 -22.74 24.11
C THR A 292 7.68 -24.16 23.56
N ILE A 293 6.73 -25.04 23.92
CA ILE A 293 6.69 -26.43 23.43
C ILE A 293 6.71 -26.46 21.89
N ASN A 294 5.89 -25.64 21.23
CA ASN A 294 5.85 -25.55 19.77
C ASN A 294 7.19 -25.07 19.16
N GLN A 295 7.87 -24.12 19.79
CA GLN A 295 9.18 -23.66 19.33
C GLN A 295 10.24 -24.75 19.48
N GLU A 296 10.24 -25.49 20.59
CA GLU A 296 11.17 -26.59 20.84
C GLU A 296 10.95 -27.77 19.88
N LEU A 297 9.70 -28.13 19.61
CA LEU A 297 9.33 -29.10 18.58
C LEU A 297 9.69 -28.61 17.16
N GLY A 298 9.54 -27.32 16.90
CA GLY A 298 9.93 -26.69 15.63
C GLY A 298 11.44 -26.70 15.38
N ARG A 299 12.25 -26.67 16.44
CA ARG A 299 13.73 -26.72 16.40
C ARG A 299 14.28 -28.14 16.51
N ASN A 300 13.43 -29.16 16.64
CA ASN A 300 13.87 -30.54 16.79
C ASN A 300 14.43 -31.09 15.46
N PRO A 301 15.73 -31.45 15.40
CA PRO A 301 16.37 -31.92 14.18
C PRO A 301 15.83 -33.27 13.68
N PHE A 302 15.14 -34.05 14.53
CA PHE A 302 14.54 -35.34 14.17
C PHE A 302 13.20 -35.23 13.43
N ARG A 303 12.61 -34.03 13.33
CA ARG A 303 11.35 -33.82 12.59
C ARG A 303 11.47 -34.11 11.08
N LYS A 304 12.70 -34.17 10.55
CA LYS A 304 13.01 -34.55 9.16
C LYS A 304 13.57 -35.97 9.02
N VAL A 305 13.76 -36.71 10.11
CA VAL A 305 14.51 -37.98 10.12
C VAL A 305 13.60 -39.08 10.68
N GLY A 306 12.54 -39.40 9.93
CA GLY A 306 11.58 -40.44 10.27
C GLY A 306 10.17 -40.08 9.79
N ILE A 307 9.55 -41.01 9.05
CA ILE A 307 8.25 -40.91 8.40
C ILE A 307 7.16 -40.36 9.34
N VAL A 308 6.85 -39.05 9.22
CA VAL A 308 5.52 -38.45 9.47
C VAL A 308 5.42 -37.19 8.58
N SER A 309 5.04 -37.36 7.31
CA SER A 309 4.59 -36.25 6.48
C SER A 309 3.14 -35.91 6.82
N SER A 310 2.90 -35.25 7.96
CA SER A 310 1.61 -34.59 8.18
C SER A 310 1.66 -33.22 7.50
N GLN A 311 0.81 -33.05 6.50
CA GLN A 311 0.53 -31.81 5.77
C GLN A 311 0.69 -30.58 6.66
N THR A 312 1.62 -29.72 6.28
CA THR A 312 1.88 -28.43 6.90
C THR A 312 0.76 -27.45 6.52
N ASN A 313 -0.37 -27.51 7.21
CA ASN A 313 -1.30 -26.38 7.29
C ASN A 313 -0.98 -25.62 8.59
N ASN A 314 0.09 -24.82 8.55
CA ASN A 314 0.28 -23.76 9.53
C ASN A 314 -0.73 -22.65 9.23
N GLY A 315 -1.99 -22.87 9.64
CA GLY A 315 -2.91 -21.76 9.83
C GLY A 315 -2.36 -20.90 10.97
N ALA A 316 -1.81 -19.74 10.63
CA ALA A 316 -1.53 -18.72 11.61
C ALA A 316 -2.84 -18.40 12.34
N MET A 317 -2.95 -18.81 13.61
CA MET A 317 -4.07 -18.43 14.47
C MET A 317 -3.97 -16.93 14.76
N ASN A 318 -4.59 -16.11 13.92
CA ASN A 318 -4.88 -14.72 14.20
C ASN A 318 -6.01 -14.66 15.23
N GLY A 319 -5.66 -14.80 16.51
CA GLY A 319 -6.58 -14.61 17.62
C GLY A 319 -6.75 -13.12 17.93
N ILE A 320 -7.93 -12.56 17.68
CA ILE A 320 -8.30 -11.23 18.17
C ILE A 320 -8.62 -11.36 19.67
N GLY A 321 -7.66 -11.00 20.52
CA GLY A 321 -7.90 -10.81 21.95
C GLY A 321 -8.48 -9.43 22.23
N ILE A 322 -9.73 -9.35 22.69
CA ILE A 322 -10.33 -8.09 23.15
C ILE A 322 -10.07 -7.95 24.66
N GLN A 323 -9.10 -7.11 25.05
CA GLN A 323 -8.92 -6.71 26.44
C GLN A 323 -9.32 -5.24 26.60
N VAL A 324 -10.53 -4.99 27.08
CA VAL A 324 -11.09 -3.64 27.27
C VAL A 324 -10.48 -3.02 28.53
N GLY A 325 -9.66 -1.97 28.36
CA GLY A 325 -9.10 -1.15 29.44
C GLY A 325 -9.44 0.32 29.25
N TYR A 326 -9.85 0.99 30.33
CA TYR A 326 -10.07 2.43 30.35
C TYR A 326 -8.78 3.14 30.79
N LYS A 327 -8.15 3.93 29.91
CA LYS A 327 -6.99 4.76 30.27
C LYS A 327 -7.04 6.10 29.55
N GLN A 328 -7.13 7.16 30.34
CA GLN A 328 -7.19 8.54 29.88
C GLN A 328 -5.77 9.02 29.53
N PHE A 329 -5.51 9.31 28.25
CA PHE A 329 -4.25 9.93 27.81
C PHE A 329 -4.49 11.41 27.48
N PHE A 330 -3.78 12.29 28.17
CA PHE A 330 -3.68 13.70 27.82
C PHE A 330 -2.38 13.94 27.05
N GLY A 331 -2.48 14.40 25.80
CA GLY A 331 -1.35 14.83 24.97
C GLY A 331 -1.59 16.24 24.41
N GLN A 332 -0.55 17.09 24.47
CA GLN A 332 -0.58 18.52 24.17
C GLN A 332 -0.80 18.85 22.68
N LYS A 333 -1.79 19.73 22.41
CA LYS A 333 -1.92 20.77 21.34
C LYS A 333 -0.77 20.81 20.29
N ARG A 334 -0.98 20.81 18.96
CA ARG A 334 -1.89 21.63 18.11
C ARG A 334 -1.84 21.19 16.62
N LYS A 335 -2.93 21.51 15.89
CA LYS A 335 -3.30 21.30 14.47
C LYS A 335 -3.94 19.94 14.18
N TRP A 336 -5.23 19.98 13.83
CA TRP A 336 -6.22 18.88 13.72
C TRP A 336 -6.77 18.42 15.08
N GLY A 337 -7.89 19.04 15.46
CA GLY A 337 -8.59 18.76 16.71
C GLY A 337 -9.39 17.47 16.63
N ALA A 338 -8.75 16.34 16.94
CA ALA A 338 -9.43 15.11 17.32
C ALA A 338 -9.16 14.84 18.81
N ARG A 339 -10.17 15.02 19.66
CA ARG A 339 -10.13 14.53 21.04
C ARG A 339 -10.60 13.07 21.00
N TYR A 340 -9.66 12.15 20.89
CA TYR A 340 -9.93 10.71 20.95
C TYR A 340 -10.25 10.31 22.40
N TYR A 341 -11.47 9.83 22.64
CA TYR A 341 -11.78 8.98 23.78
C TYR A 341 -11.59 7.54 23.31
N GLY A 342 -10.36 7.05 23.37
CA GLY A 342 -10.03 5.67 23.01
C GLY A 342 -10.31 4.72 24.17
N PHE A 343 -11.11 3.68 23.93
CA PHE A 343 -11.03 2.46 24.72
C PHE A 343 -9.74 1.73 24.29
N LEU A 344 -8.87 1.38 25.24
CA LEU A 344 -7.76 0.48 24.93
C LEU A 344 -8.35 -0.90 24.72
N ILE A 345 -8.23 -1.42 23.49
CA ILE A 345 -8.25 -2.84 23.22
C ILE A 345 -6.80 -3.20 22.93
N THR A 346 -6.12 -3.83 23.88
CA THR A 346 -4.75 -4.28 23.70
C THR A 346 -4.76 -5.50 22.78
N THR A 347 -4.60 -5.30 21.47
CA THR A 347 -4.29 -6.40 20.56
C THR A 347 -2.80 -6.73 20.70
N MET A 348 -2.48 -7.96 21.11
CA MET A 348 -1.12 -8.47 21.18
C MET A 348 -0.49 -8.43 19.78
N ARG A 349 0.68 -7.80 19.68
CA ARG A 349 1.56 -7.76 18.50
C ARG A 349 1.65 -9.13 17.83
N LEU A 350 1.31 -9.20 16.54
CA LEU A 350 1.95 -10.16 15.64
C LEU A 350 3.36 -9.62 15.32
N LEU A 351 4.37 -10.21 15.96
CA LEU A 351 5.73 -10.13 15.46
C LEU A 351 5.79 -10.99 14.19
N ASN A 352 5.91 -10.34 13.04
CA ASN A 352 6.25 -11.01 11.79
C ASN A 352 7.77 -11.32 11.82
N PRO A 353 8.24 -12.58 11.81
CA PRO A 353 9.64 -12.89 11.60
C PRO A 353 9.92 -12.88 10.10
N ALA A 354 9.89 -11.70 9.48
CA ALA A 354 10.26 -11.52 8.07
C ALA A 354 10.93 -10.16 7.79
N PHE A 355 11.55 -9.55 8.81
CA PHE A 355 12.51 -8.45 8.64
C PHE A 355 13.73 -8.74 9.54
N GLN A 356 14.51 -9.73 9.12
CA GLN A 356 15.93 -9.82 9.45
C GLN A 356 16.67 -10.22 8.18
N LEU A 357 17.88 -9.67 8.03
CA LEU A 357 18.70 -9.48 6.81
C LEU A 357 18.36 -8.09 6.21
N SER A 358 19.20 -7.05 6.36
CA SER A 358 20.66 -7.03 6.25
C SER A 358 21.29 -5.92 7.10
N PHE A 359 22.45 -6.20 7.69
CA PHE A 359 23.48 -5.18 7.96
C PHE A 359 24.37 -5.06 6.72
#